data_AF-A0AAV2ZX62-F1
#
_entry.id   AF-A0AAV2ZX62-F1
#
_cell.length_a   1.000
_cell.length_b   1.000
_cell.length_c   1.000
_cell.angle_alpha   90.00
_cell.angle_beta   90.00
_cell.angle_gamma   90.00
#
_symmetry.space_group_name_H-M   'P 1'
#
loop_
_entity.id
_entity.type
_entity.pdbx_description
1 polymer ?
#
loop_
_entity_poly.entity_id
_entity_poly.type
_entity_poly.pdbx_seq_one_letter_code
_entity_poly.pdbx_strand_id
1 'polypeptide(L)'
;MPGEVDRDVYPEPPRQTPVHQYLSSLPDPLIVINGVFNFVIDKPVTIFHDWMIRQREKNKIYYYHRIFQRVPDLSQCLEDDILCRFEAEMQWRRDVQVDREIVKIMRERYMACITREGANAQQNCLGIKEEYAQACRGYKSRYDDLGANGNARRCLMKQKARMIEERKAAAAAEA
;
A
#
# COMPACT_ATOMS: atom_id res chain seq x y z
N MET A 1 20.52 3.06 -1.89
CA MET A 1 19.42 3.05 -2.88
C MET A 1 18.31 2.24 -2.29
N PRO A 2 17.03 2.51 -2.56
CA PRO A 2 16.03 1.55 -2.10
C PRO A 2 16.47 0.20 -2.65
N GLY A 3 16.49 -0.82 -1.78
CA GLY A 3 16.65 -2.19 -2.25
C GLY A 3 15.59 -2.48 -3.31
N GLU A 4 15.71 -3.62 -3.97
CA GLU A 4 14.62 -4.08 -4.83
C GLU A 4 13.30 -3.97 -4.07
N VAL A 5 12.33 -3.29 -4.70
CA VAL A 5 10.99 -3.16 -4.12
C VAL A 5 10.47 -4.56 -3.90
N ASP A 6 9.93 -4.81 -2.70
CA ASP A 6 9.41 -6.12 -2.33
C ASP A 6 8.30 -6.53 -3.32
N ARG A 7 8.59 -7.56 -4.13
CA ARG A 7 7.71 -8.01 -5.22
C ARG A 7 6.47 -8.72 -4.71
N ASP A 8 6.50 -9.24 -3.48
CA ASP A 8 5.32 -9.84 -2.84
C ASP A 8 4.32 -8.74 -2.46
N VAL A 9 4.83 -7.57 -2.08
CA VAL A 9 4.01 -6.39 -1.77
C VAL A 9 3.64 -5.59 -3.01
N TYR A 10 4.51 -5.53 -4.02
CA TYR A 10 4.24 -4.83 -5.28
C TYR A 10 4.47 -5.77 -6.46
N PRO A 11 3.46 -6.61 -6.81
CA PRO A 11 3.61 -7.57 -7.87
C PRO A 11 3.71 -6.89 -9.24
N GLU A 12 4.67 -7.34 -10.04
CA GLU A 12 4.80 -6.97 -11.45
C GLU A 12 4.82 -8.23 -12.31
N PRO A 13 3.93 -8.36 -13.32
CA PRO A 13 4.06 -9.44 -14.28
C PRO A 13 5.37 -9.26 -15.08
N PRO A 14 5.97 -10.36 -15.57
CA PRO A 14 7.16 -10.26 -16.40
C PRO A 14 6.88 -9.44 -17.66
N ARG A 15 7.77 -8.50 -17.98
CA ARG A 15 7.63 -7.67 -19.17
C ARG A 15 7.83 -8.51 -20.42
N GLN A 16 6.77 -8.63 -21.23
CA GLN A 16 6.83 -9.23 -22.57
C GLN A 16 6.76 -8.10 -23.59
N THR A 17 7.87 -7.83 -24.26
CA THR A 17 7.92 -6.87 -25.36
C THR A 17 8.07 -7.65 -26.66
N PRO A 18 7.27 -7.34 -27.70
CA PRO A 18 7.42 -8.00 -28.99
C PRO A 18 8.80 -7.66 -29.58
N VAL A 19 9.36 -8.60 -30.34
CA VAL A 19 10.58 -8.34 -31.09
C VAL A 19 10.28 -7.26 -32.12
N HIS A 20 11.16 -6.27 -32.23
CA HIS A 20 11.05 -5.22 -33.22
C HIS A 20 11.19 -5.80 -34.63
N GLN A 21 10.16 -5.64 -35.47
CA GLN A 21 10.14 -6.12 -36.85
C GLN A 21 10.37 -4.96 -37.82
N TYR A 22 11.41 -5.06 -38.66
CA TYR A 22 11.67 -4.06 -39.71
C TYR A 22 10.79 -4.36 -40.93
N LEU A 23 9.65 -3.67 -41.02
CA LEU A 23 8.73 -3.79 -42.17
C LEU A 23 9.19 -2.96 -43.37
N SER A 24 10.04 -1.96 -43.14
CA SER A 24 10.59 -1.08 -44.17
C SER A 24 12.12 -1.11 -44.14
N SER A 25 12.76 -0.73 -45.25
CA SER A 25 14.22 -0.60 -45.35
C SER A 25 14.76 0.70 -44.73
N LEU A 26 13.88 1.61 -44.31
CA LEU A 26 14.28 2.86 -43.65
C LEU A 26 14.48 2.61 -42.16
N PRO A 27 15.50 3.22 -41.53
CA PRO A 27 15.73 3.09 -40.10
C PRO A 27 14.66 3.86 -39.30
N ASP A 28 14.11 3.21 -38.27
CA ASP A 28 13.11 3.84 -37.41
C ASP A 28 13.73 4.95 -36.54
N PRO A 29 13.17 6.17 -36.57
CA PRO A 29 13.75 7.32 -35.85
C PRO A 29 13.76 7.11 -34.33
N LEU A 30 12.82 6.33 -33.79
CA LEU A 30 12.74 6.04 -32.35
C LEU A 30 13.97 5.28 -31.85
N ILE A 31 14.54 4.36 -32.64
CA ILE A 31 15.74 3.61 -32.26
C ILE A 31 16.94 4.55 -32.19
N VAL A 32 17.07 5.46 -33.17
CA VAL A 32 18.14 6.46 -33.20
C VAL A 32 18.02 7.42 -32.01
N ILE A 33 16.82 7.93 -31.74
CA ILE A 33 16.55 8.82 -30.59
C ILE A 33 16.88 8.12 -29.27
N ASN A 34 16.45 6.87 -29.09
CA ASN A 34 16.79 6.09 -27.90
C ASN A 34 18.29 5.87 -27.76
N GLY A 35 18.99 5.60 -28.87
CA GLY A 35 20.45 5.53 -28.90
C GLY A 35 21.09 6.82 -28.40
N VAL A 36 20.72 7.96 -28.98
CA VAL A 36 21.23 9.28 -28.59
C VAL A 36 20.94 9.57 -27.12
N PHE A 37 19.71 9.31 -26.65
CA PHE A 37 19.33 9.47 -25.25
C PHE A 37 20.24 8.64 -24.32
N ASN A 38 20.48 7.38 -24.65
CA ASN A 38 21.32 6.49 -23.85
C ASN A 38 22.76 7.02 -23.74
N PHE A 39 23.35 7.49 -24.85
CA PHE A 39 24.74 7.97 -24.84
C PHE A 39 24.90 9.37 -24.24
N VAL A 40 23.96 10.28 -24.51
CA VAL A 40 24.08 11.70 -24.13
C VAL A 40 23.57 11.95 -22.71
N ILE A 41 22.56 11.21 -22.24
CA ILE A 41 21.90 11.48 -20.95
C ILE A 41 22.12 10.32 -19.98
N ASP A 42 21.75 9.09 -20.33
CA ASP A 42 21.74 7.97 -19.38
C ASP A 42 23.16 7.57 -18.90
N LYS A 43 24.12 7.47 -19.82
CA LYS A 43 25.52 7.16 -19.48
C LYS A 43 26.21 8.16 -18.55
N PRO A 44 26.19 9.48 -18.80
CA PRO A 44 26.80 10.42 -17.86
C PRO A 44 26.08 10.45 -16.50
N VAL A 45 24.75 10.29 -16.48
CA VAL A 45 23.98 10.21 -15.24
C VAL A 45 24.35 8.97 -14.42
N THR A 46 24.49 7.80 -15.06
CA THR A 46 24.91 6.57 -14.40
C THR A 46 26.34 6.66 -13.85
N ILE A 47 27.29 7.27 -14.58
CA ILE A 47 28.65 7.52 -14.07
C ILE A 47 28.62 8.41 -12.82
N PHE A 48 27.84 9.49 -12.83
CA PHE A 48 27.70 10.38 -11.69
C PHE A 48 27.04 9.70 -10.50
N HIS A 49 25.98 8.94 -10.75
CA HIS A 49 25.29 8.11 -9.77
C HIS A 49 26.24 7.11 -9.10
N ASP A 50 27.08 6.41 -9.87
CA ASP A 50 28.08 5.48 -9.36
C ASP A 50 29.14 6.18 -8.52
N TRP A 51 29.59 7.37 -8.95
CA TRP A 51 30.49 8.18 -8.15
C TRP A 51 29.86 8.58 -6.81
N MET A 52 28.59 8.98 -6.79
CA MET A 52 27.86 9.31 -5.55
C MET A 52 27.70 8.08 -4.64
N ILE A 53 27.35 6.91 -5.19
CA ILE A 53 27.30 5.66 -4.41
C ILE A 53 28.65 5.41 -3.76
N ARG A 54 29.75 5.47 -4.51
CA ARG A 54 31.11 5.24 -3.97
C ARG A 54 31.43 6.18 -2.81
N GLN A 55 31.01 7.45 -2.86
CA GLN A 55 31.19 8.35 -1.72
C GLN A 55 30.30 7.98 -0.53
N ARG A 56 29.04 7.61 -0.78
CA ARG A 56 28.11 7.18 0.27
C ARG A 56 28.54 5.88 0.93
N GLU A 57 29.14 4.97 0.18
CA GLU A 57 29.63 3.68 0.70
C GLU A 57 30.83 3.83 1.63
N LYS A 58 31.63 4.90 1.50
CA LYS A 58 32.69 5.22 2.46
C LYS A 58 32.11 5.51 3.86
N ASN A 59 30.92 6.11 3.92
CA ASN A 59 30.26 6.54 5.15
C ASN A 59 28.84 5.93 5.24
N LYS A 60 28.74 4.61 5.41
CA LYS A 60 27.45 3.91 5.54
C LYS A 60 26.80 4.22 6.89
N ILE A 61 25.59 4.78 6.85
CA ILE A 61 24.73 5.03 8.03
C ILE A 61 23.60 4.00 8.03
N TYR A 62 23.45 3.29 9.14
CA TYR A 62 22.37 2.32 9.33
C TYR A 62 21.19 2.98 10.05
N TYR A 63 19.97 2.62 9.64
CA TYR A 63 18.73 2.99 10.30
C TYR A 63 17.88 1.74 10.50
N TYR A 64 17.07 1.74 11.56
CA TYR A 64 16.24 0.59 11.92
C TYR A 64 14.77 0.98 11.90
N HIS A 65 13.93 0.02 11.53
CA HIS A 65 12.49 0.18 11.67
C HIS A 65 12.10 0.02 13.15
N ARG A 66 11.24 0.91 13.65
CA ARG A 66 10.79 0.87 15.04
C ARG A 66 9.74 -0.23 15.21
N ILE A 67 9.98 -1.14 16.14
CA ILE A 67 9.02 -2.20 16.50
C ILE A 67 8.28 -1.77 17.76
N PHE A 68 6.96 -1.66 17.68
CA PHE A 68 6.11 -1.39 18.84
C PHE A 68 5.56 -2.71 19.38
N GLN A 69 5.78 -2.96 20.67
CA GLN A 69 5.15 -4.07 21.36
C GLN A 69 3.65 -3.81 21.52
N ARG A 70 2.86 -4.88 21.55
CA ARG A 70 1.41 -4.79 21.79
C ARG A 70 1.14 -4.49 23.27
N VAL A 71 0.20 -3.59 23.48
CA VAL A 71 -0.38 -3.15 24.75
C VAL A 71 -1.79 -3.76 24.85
N PRO A 72 -2.34 -3.99 26.06
CA PRO A 72 -3.75 -4.34 26.24
C PRO A 72 -4.68 -3.37 25.52
N ASP A 73 -5.72 -3.93 24.89
CA ASP A 73 -6.74 -3.15 24.21
C ASP A 73 -7.69 -2.47 25.21
N LEU A 74 -8.45 -1.48 24.72
CA LEU A 74 -9.39 -0.72 25.53
C LEU A 74 -10.46 -1.57 26.23
N SER A 75 -10.76 -2.76 25.71
CA SER A 75 -11.73 -3.69 26.31
C SER A 75 -11.26 -4.33 27.62
N GLN A 76 -9.94 -4.36 27.87
CA GLN A 76 -9.33 -4.97 29.05
C GLN A 76 -9.03 -3.95 30.15
N CYS A 77 -8.99 -2.67 29.80
CA CYS A 77 -8.74 -1.59 30.75
C CYS A 77 -9.95 -1.32 31.65
N LEU A 78 -9.68 -0.94 32.90
CA LEU A 78 -10.68 -0.37 33.81
C LEU A 78 -11.06 1.05 33.34
N GLU A 79 -12.28 1.49 33.65
CA GLU A 79 -12.77 2.80 33.20
C GLU A 79 -11.98 3.96 33.85
N ASP A 80 -11.63 3.80 35.13
CA ASP A 80 -10.91 4.80 35.92
C ASP A 80 -9.40 4.84 35.62
N ASP A 81 -8.84 3.79 35.02
CA ASP A 81 -7.41 3.71 34.70
C ASP A 81 -7.08 4.54 33.45
N ILE A 82 -6.60 5.76 33.67
CA ILE A 82 -6.25 6.70 32.61
C ILE A 82 -5.00 6.23 31.85
N LEU A 83 -4.05 5.57 32.52
CA LEU A 83 -2.78 5.15 31.91
C LEU A 83 -3.03 4.02 30.91
N CYS A 84 -3.78 2.98 31.31
CA CYS A 84 -4.15 1.89 30.40
C CYS A 84 -4.93 2.42 29.19
N ARG A 85 -5.89 3.32 29.41
CA ARG A 85 -6.67 3.93 28.31
C ARG A 85 -5.80 4.75 27.36
N PHE A 86 -4.82 5.48 27.88
CA PHE A 86 -3.91 6.28 27.07
C PHE A 86 -3.04 5.40 26.16
N GLU A 87 -2.45 4.33 26.70
CA GLU A 87 -1.60 3.43 25.91
C GLU A 87 -2.43 2.68 24.85
N ALA A 88 -3.62 2.20 25.20
CA ALA A 88 -4.54 1.55 24.27
C ALA A 88 -4.99 2.51 23.15
N GLU A 89 -5.26 3.78 23.47
CA GLU A 89 -5.61 4.77 22.46
C GLU A 89 -4.43 5.10 21.53
N MET A 90 -3.21 5.15 22.06
CA MET A 90 -2.00 5.32 21.24
C MET A 90 -1.73 4.13 20.32
N GLN A 91 -2.00 2.90 20.77
CA GLN A 91 -1.95 1.72 19.92
C GLN A 91 -2.97 1.82 18.79
N TRP A 92 -4.22 2.12 19.11
CA TRP A 92 -5.27 2.29 18.10
C TRP A 92 -4.94 3.38 17.07
N ARG A 93 -4.39 4.53 17.49
CA ARG A 93 -3.97 5.59 16.57
C ARG A 93 -2.88 5.13 15.60
N ARG A 94 -1.94 4.30 16.06
CA ARG A 94 -0.92 3.71 15.19
C ARG A 94 -1.54 2.71 14.21
N ASP A 95 -2.41 1.83 14.70
CA ASP A 95 -3.07 0.83 13.85
C ASP A 95 -3.95 1.48 12.76
N VAL A 96 -4.64 2.58 13.07
CA VAL A 96 -5.38 3.39 12.08
C VAL A 96 -4.46 3.92 10.97
N GLN A 97 -3.26 4.41 11.33
CA GLN A 97 -2.29 4.90 10.36
C GLN A 97 -1.77 3.76 9.48
N VAL A 98 -1.46 2.60 10.07
CA VAL A 98 -1.03 1.40 9.34
C VAL A 98 -2.13 0.94 8.38
N ASP A 99 -3.38 0.85 8.83
CA ASP A 99 -4.52 0.47 8.00
C ASP A 99 -4.76 1.45 6.84
N ARG A 100 -4.51 2.74 7.06
CA ARG A 100 -4.59 3.76 6.00
C ARG A 100 -3.54 3.51 4.92
N GLU A 101 -2.30 3.20 5.32
CA GLU A 101 -1.25 2.85 4.36
C GLU A 101 -1.52 1.51 3.67
N ILE A 102 -2.13 0.53 4.35
CA ILE A 102 -2.56 -0.73 3.70
C ILE A 102 -3.55 -0.45 2.56
N VAL A 103 -4.60 0.35 2.81
CA VAL A 103 -5.58 0.71 1.77
C VAL A 103 -4.91 1.50 0.63
N LYS A 104 -3.92 2.34 0.95
CA LYS A 104 -3.15 3.08 -0.04
C LYS A 104 -2.31 2.14 -0.92
N ILE A 105 -1.62 1.15 -0.34
CA ILE A 105 -0.87 0.13 -1.10
C ILE A 105 -1.82 -0.63 -2.04
N MET A 106 -2.98 -1.06 -1.56
CA MET A 106 -3.96 -1.76 -2.39
C MET A 106 -4.48 -0.88 -3.54
N ARG A 107 -4.65 0.44 -3.29
CA ARG A 107 -4.98 1.40 -4.34
C ARG A 107 -3.85 1.54 -5.36
N GLU A 108 -2.60 1.64 -4.92
CA GLU A 108 -1.43 1.74 -5.79
C GLU A 108 -1.30 0.51 -6.69
N ARG A 109 -1.51 -0.70 -6.14
CA ARG A 109 -1.58 -1.95 -6.93
C ARG A 109 -2.66 -1.89 -8.02
N TYR A 110 -3.87 -1.44 -7.65
CA TYR A 110 -4.96 -1.33 -8.61
C TYR A 110 -4.66 -0.32 -9.73
N MET A 111 -4.13 0.86 -9.37
CA MET A 111 -3.76 1.89 -10.34
C MET A 111 -2.60 1.46 -11.24
N ALA A 112 -1.61 0.74 -10.68
CA ALA A 112 -0.53 0.15 -11.45
C ALA A 112 -1.05 -0.87 -12.46
N CYS A 113 -2.02 -1.72 -12.06
CA CYS A 113 -2.65 -2.66 -12.98
C CYS A 113 -3.37 -1.95 -14.14
N ILE A 114 -4.20 -0.94 -13.83
CA ILE A 114 -4.92 -0.16 -14.87
C ILE A 114 -3.93 0.46 -15.87
N THR A 115 -2.85 1.04 -15.36
CA THR A 115 -1.85 1.71 -16.19
C THR A 115 -1.10 0.73 -17.09
N ARG A 116 -0.83 -0.49 -16.60
CA ARG A 116 -0.12 -1.54 -17.35
C ARG A 116 -1.01 -2.18 -18.43
N GLU A 117 -2.25 -2.50 -18.09
CA GLU A 117 -3.17 -3.24 -18.98
C GLU A 117 -3.84 -2.34 -20.04
N GLY A 118 -3.92 -1.03 -19.79
CA GLY A 118 -4.50 -0.07 -20.72
C GLY A 118 -5.95 -0.41 -21.08
N ALA A 119 -6.21 -0.71 -22.36
CA ALA A 119 -7.56 -0.97 -22.87
C ALA A 119 -8.22 -2.23 -22.24
N ASN A 120 -7.42 -3.25 -21.90
CA ASN A 120 -7.92 -4.53 -21.39
C ASN A 120 -8.00 -4.57 -19.84
N ALA A 121 -7.77 -3.43 -19.18
CA ALA A 121 -7.74 -3.33 -17.73
C ALA A 121 -9.02 -3.82 -17.03
N GLN A 122 -10.18 -3.69 -17.69
CA GLN A 122 -11.45 -4.12 -17.10
C GLN A 122 -11.54 -5.62 -16.85
N GLN A 123 -10.88 -6.45 -17.66
CA GLN A 123 -10.90 -7.91 -17.51
C GLN A 123 -9.72 -8.39 -16.68
N ASN A 124 -8.52 -7.90 -16.99
CA ASN A 124 -7.28 -8.40 -16.38
C ASN A 124 -7.11 -7.93 -14.92
N CYS A 125 -7.62 -6.75 -14.55
CA CYS A 125 -7.47 -6.20 -13.19
C CYS A 125 -8.62 -6.56 -12.23
N LEU A 126 -9.53 -7.48 -12.58
CA LEU A 126 -10.70 -7.79 -11.76
C LEU A 126 -10.33 -8.30 -10.36
N GLY A 127 -9.39 -9.24 -10.26
CA GLY A 127 -8.97 -9.79 -8.96
C GLY A 127 -8.43 -8.70 -8.01
N ILE A 128 -7.53 -7.85 -8.50
CA ILE A 128 -6.95 -6.75 -7.71
C ILE A 128 -8.04 -5.73 -7.31
N LYS A 129 -9.02 -5.49 -8.17
CA LYS A 129 -10.16 -4.62 -7.88
C LYS A 129 -11.00 -5.18 -6.73
N GLU A 130 -11.25 -6.49 -6.71
CA GLU A 130 -12.00 -7.16 -5.65
C GLU A 130 -11.25 -7.12 -4.31
N GLU A 131 -9.94 -7.38 -4.32
CA GLU A 131 -9.08 -7.25 -3.14
C GLU A 131 -9.09 -5.82 -2.60
N TYR A 132 -8.95 -4.81 -3.49
CA TYR A 132 -9.05 -3.41 -3.11
C TYR A 132 -10.41 -3.05 -2.52
N ALA A 133 -11.50 -3.55 -3.13
CA ALA A 133 -12.85 -3.35 -2.62
C ALA A 133 -13.06 -4.03 -1.26
N GLN A 134 -12.49 -5.21 -1.02
CA GLN A 134 -12.52 -5.88 0.28
C GLN A 134 -11.75 -5.08 1.33
N ALA A 135 -10.54 -4.60 1.01
CA ALA A 135 -9.75 -3.76 1.90
C ALA A 135 -10.51 -2.46 2.25
N CYS A 136 -11.13 -1.81 1.26
CA CYS A 136 -11.95 -0.62 1.48
C CYS A 136 -13.18 -0.90 2.34
N ARG A 137 -13.89 -2.02 2.11
CA ARG A 137 -15.02 -2.43 2.94
C ARG A 137 -14.59 -2.70 4.39
N GLY A 138 -13.46 -3.38 4.59
CA GLY A 138 -12.89 -3.63 5.91
C GLY A 138 -12.47 -2.35 6.64
N TYR A 139 -11.83 -1.42 5.94
CA TYR A 139 -11.46 -0.11 6.50
C TYR A 139 -12.68 0.73 6.85
N LYS A 140 -13.67 0.81 5.94
CA LYS A 140 -14.92 1.53 6.15
C LYS A 140 -15.70 0.96 7.34
N SER A 141 -15.86 -0.36 7.40
CA SER A 141 -16.56 -1.01 8.54
C SER A 141 -15.93 -0.63 9.89
N ARG A 142 -14.59 -0.58 9.97
CA ARG A 142 -13.86 -0.21 11.20
C ARG A 142 -13.92 1.29 11.51
N TYR A 143 -13.60 2.15 10.55
CA TYR A 143 -13.25 3.55 10.83
C TYR A 143 -14.22 4.61 10.31
N ASP A 144 -15.25 4.22 9.55
CA ASP A 144 -16.24 5.17 9.03
C ASP A 144 -17.06 5.81 10.15
N ASP A 145 -17.53 7.04 9.94
CA ASP A 145 -18.39 7.81 10.86
C ASP A 145 -17.87 8.02 12.30
N LEU A 146 -16.57 7.86 12.56
CA LEU A 146 -15.97 8.18 13.86
C LEU A 146 -15.92 9.70 14.16
N GLY A 147 -16.07 10.51 13.12
CA GLY A 147 -15.88 11.96 13.13
C GLY A 147 -14.41 12.39 13.19
N ALA A 148 -14.16 13.70 13.21
CA ALA A 148 -12.80 14.26 13.27
C ALA A 148 -12.04 13.86 14.55
N ASN A 149 -12.75 13.77 15.68
CA ASN A 149 -12.21 13.33 16.97
C ASN A 149 -12.48 11.83 17.17
N GLY A 150 -12.09 11.01 16.20
CA GLY A 150 -12.19 9.56 16.28
C GLY A 150 -11.23 9.00 17.34
N ASN A 151 -11.76 8.21 18.28
CA ASN A 151 -11.00 7.59 19.37
C ASN A 151 -11.30 6.08 19.44
N ALA A 152 -10.42 5.32 20.10
CA ALA A 152 -10.58 3.88 20.34
C ALA A 152 -11.93 3.54 20.99
N ARG A 153 -12.41 4.37 21.92
CA ARG A 153 -13.72 4.17 22.60
C ARG A 153 -14.89 4.22 21.63
N ARG A 154 -14.87 5.15 20.67
CA ARG A 154 -15.94 5.25 19.65
C ARG A 154 -15.89 4.06 18.70
N CYS A 155 -14.70 3.63 18.33
CA CYS A 155 -14.50 2.42 17.53
C CYS A 155 -15.07 1.18 18.24
N LEU A 156 -14.82 1.03 19.54
CA LEU A 156 -15.37 -0.07 20.34
C LEU A 156 -16.91 -0.02 20.43
N MET A 157 -17.50 1.16 20.62
CA MET A 157 -18.96 1.29 20.65
C MET A 157 -19.59 0.99 19.29
N LYS A 158 -18.98 1.42 18.19
CA LYS A 158 -19.39 1.05 16.82
C LYS A 158 -19.33 -0.46 16.62
N GLN A 159 -18.25 -1.10 17.05
CA GLN A 159 -18.12 -2.56 16.97
C GLN A 159 -19.23 -3.26 17.78
N LYS A 160 -19.52 -2.82 19.00
CA LYS A 160 -20.61 -3.36 19.81
C LYS A 160 -21.98 -3.21 19.12
N ALA A 161 -22.26 -2.05 18.53
CA ALA A 161 -23.50 -1.83 17.78
C ALA A 161 -23.63 -2.83 16.61
N ARG A 162 -22.56 -2.99 15.82
CA ARG A 162 -22.52 -3.95 14.72
C ARG A 162 -22.75 -5.39 15.20
N MET A 163 -22.09 -5.82 16.27
CA MET A 163 -22.29 -7.16 16.84
C MET A 163 -23.74 -7.40 17.32
N ILE A 164 -24.41 -6.37 17.85
CA ILE A 164 -25.82 -6.46 18.25
C ILE A 164 -26.72 -6.60 17.02
N GLU A 165 -26.46 -5.84 15.97
CA GLU A 165 -27.20 -5.92 14.70
C GLU A 165 -27.03 -7.28 14.03
N GLU A 166 -25.79 -7.79 13.95
CA GLU A 166 -25.47 -9.12 13.42
C GLU A 166 -26.19 -10.22 14.22
N ARG A 167 -26.19 -10.12 15.55
CA ARG A 167 -26.94 -11.07 16.41
C ARG A 167 -28.45 -11.01 16.17
N LYS A 168 -29.02 -9.82 15.99
CA LYS A 168 -30.45 -9.65 15.67
C LYS A 168 -30.78 -10.24 14.30
N ALA A 169 -29.94 -9.99 13.30
CA ALA A 169 -30.12 -10.52 11.96
C ALA A 169 -30.01 -12.05 11.94
N ALA A 170 -29.07 -12.63 12.68
CA ALA A 170 -28.94 -14.08 12.83
C ALA A 170 -30.18 -14.69 13.50
N ALA A 171 -30.65 -14.12 14.61
CA ALA A 171 -31.84 -14.60 15.31
C ALA A 171 -33.12 -14.50 14.45
N ALA A 172 -33.23 -13.48 13.58
CA ALA A 172 -34.34 -13.32 12.65
C ALA A 172 -34.25 -14.25 11.42
N ALA A 173 -33.05 -14.74 11.08
CA ALA A 173 -32.85 -15.71 10.01
C ALA A 173 -33.06 -17.16 10.48
N GLU A 174 -32.88 -17.41 11.79
CA GLU A 174 -33.15 -18.69 12.44
C GLU A 174 -34.64 -18.88 12.83
N ALA A 175 -35.40 -17.78 12.94
CA ALA A 175 -36.83 -17.76 13.24
C ALA A 175 -37.69 -17.84 11.97
#